data_AF-A0A7V7BMY8-F1
#
_entry.id   AF-A0A7V7BMY8-F1
#
_cell.length_a   1.000
_cell.length_b   1.000
_cell.length_c   1.000
_cell.angle_alpha   90.00
_cell.angle_beta   90.00
_cell.angle_gamma   90.00
#
_symmetry.space_group_name_H-M   'P 1'
#
loop_
_entity.id
_entity.type
_entity.pdbx_description
1 polymer ?
#
loop_
_entity_poly.entity_id
_entity_poly.type
_entity_poly.pdbx_seq_one_letter_code
_entity_poly.pdbx_strand_id
1 'polypeptide(L)' 'MIIRKRLLEKGKTQEQLAKEVGTTKVYLNYILHGERSGQKYLPKILDVLEIDPESIQHIA' A
#
# COMPACT_ATOMS: atom_id res chain seq x y z
N MET A 1 -0.88 0.75 9.85
CA MET A 1 -1.62 -0.53 10.03
C MET A 1 -2.76 -0.78 9.02
N ILE A 2 -3.37 0.26 8.43
CA ILE A 2 -4.52 0.13 7.51
C ILE A 2 -4.26 -0.77 6.28
N ILE A 3 -3.12 -0.63 5.60
CA ILE A 3 -2.84 -1.40 4.38
C ILE A 3 -2.74 -2.91 4.67
N ARG A 4 -2.07 -3.32 5.77
CA ARG A 4 -2.02 -4.75 6.15
C ARG A 4 -3.39 -5.30 6.52
N LYS A 5 -4.21 -4.52 7.23
CA LYS A 5 -5.58 -4.91 7.58
C LYS A 5 -6.41 -5.13 6.31
N ARG A 6 -6.36 -4.19 5.37
CA ARG A 6 -7.10 -4.28 4.11
C ARG A 6 -6.64 -5.43 3.21
N LEU A 7 -5.34 -5.72 3.21
CA LEU A 7 -4.80 -6.91 2.56
C LEU A 7 -5.41 -8.19 3.12
N LEU A 8 -5.52 -8.30 4.45
CA LEU A 8 -6.14 -9.44 5.12
C LEU A 8 -7.64 -9.54 4.79
N GLU A 9 -8.38 -8.43 4.85
CA GLU A 9 -9.81 -8.35 4.50
C GLU A 9 -10.08 -8.81 3.06
N LYS A 10 -9.17 -8.48 2.13
CA LYS A 10 -9.24 -8.88 0.72
C LYS A 10 -8.61 -10.25 0.42
N GLY A 11 -8.08 -10.96 1.42
CA GLY A 11 -7.34 -12.21 1.21
C GLY A 11 -6.13 -12.08 0.27
N LYS A 12 -5.56 -10.88 0.17
CA LYS A 12 -4.49 -10.53 -0.77
C LYS A 12 -3.15 -10.43 -0.05
N THR A 13 -2.10 -10.98 -0.66
CA THR A 13 -0.73 -10.87 -0.14
C THR A 13 -0.05 -9.58 -0.60
N GLN A 14 0.97 -9.14 0.12
CA GLN A 14 1.81 -8.02 -0.33
C GLN A 14 2.50 -8.29 -1.67
N GLU A 15 2.82 -9.55 -1.98
CA GLU A 15 3.41 -9.97 -3.25
C GLU A 15 2.44 -9.75 -4.41
N GLN A 16 1.16 -10.11 -4.23
CA GLN A 16 0.11 -9.89 -5.23
C GLN A 16 -0.17 -8.41 -5.44
N LEU A 17 -0.29 -7.64 -4.35
CA LEU A 17 -0.44 -6.19 -4.42
C LEU A 17 0.73 -5.53 -5.17
N ALA A 18 1.97 -5.95 -4.88
CA ALA A 18 3.15 -5.42 -5.56
C ALA A 18 3.09 -5.69 -7.08
N LYS A 19 2.72 -6.92 -7.49
CA LYS A 19 2.55 -7.27 -8.91
C LYS A 19 1.49 -6.43 -9.60
N GLU A 20 0.34 -6.23 -8.97
CA GLU A 20 -0.80 -5.47 -9.51
C GLU A 20 -0.51 -3.97 -9.63
N VAL A 21 0.23 -3.42 -8.66
CA VAL A 21 0.69 -2.02 -8.67
C VAL A 21 1.88 -1.82 -9.64
N GLY A 22 2.53 -2.90 -10.07
CA GLY A 22 3.71 -2.87 -10.95
C GLY A 22 4.99 -2.49 -10.20
N THR A 23 5.17 -2.99 -8.99
CA THR A 23 6.34 -2.76 -8.12
C THR A 23 6.82 -4.07 -7.48
N THR A 24 7.86 -4.00 -6.66
CA THR A 24 8.35 -5.16 -5.88
C THR A 24 7.84 -5.10 -4.45
N LYS A 25 7.71 -6.25 -3.79
CA LYS A 25 7.36 -6.34 -2.37
C LYS A 25 8.32 -5.56 -1.47
N VAL A 26 9.61 -5.56 -1.81
CA VAL A 26 10.64 -4.78 -1.08
C VAL A 26 10.37 -3.29 -1.21
N TYR A 27 10.09 -2.80 -2.43
CA TYR A 27 9.79 -1.39 -2.64
C TYR A 27 8.48 -0.97 -1.97
N LEU A 28 7.45 -1.85 -2.01
CA LEU A 28 6.22 -1.68 -1.27
C LEU A 28 6.49 -1.55 0.23
N ASN A 29 7.37 -2.38 0.78
CA ASN A 29 7.77 -2.33 2.19
C ASN A 29 8.39 -0.97 2.54
N TYR A 30 9.34 -0.47 1.73
CA TYR A 30 9.93 0.86 1.94
C TYR A 30 8.90 2.00 1.93
N ILE A 31 7.86 1.92 1.09
CA ILE A 31 6.77 2.91 1.10
C ILE A 31 5.97 2.82 2.42
N LEU A 32 5.62 1.60 2.84
CA LEU A 32 4.81 1.37 4.04
C LEU A 32 5.52 1.76 5.33
N HIS A 33 6.86 1.74 5.32
CA HIS A 33 7.71 2.13 6.46
C HIS A 33 8.22 3.58 6.37
N GLY A 34 7.82 4.35 5.35
CA GLY A 34 8.19 5.75 5.19
C GLY A 34 9.62 6.00 4.71
N GLU A 35 10.37 4.95 4.37
CA GLU A 35 11.74 5.02 3.84
C GLU A 35 11.80 5.54 2.38
N ARG A 36 10.64 5.54 1.70
CA ARG A 36 10.44 6.11 0.37
C ARG A 36 9.13 6.89 0.34
N SER A 37 9.14 8.03 -0.34
CA SER A 37 7.95 8.90 -0.47
C SER A 37 6.75 8.18 -1.10
N GLY A 38 6.99 7.17 -1.94
CA GLY A 38 5.94 6.34 -2.54
C GLY A 38 5.00 7.07 -3.48
N GLN A 39 5.22 8.36 -3.79
CA GLN A 39 4.29 9.24 -4.52
C GLN A 39 3.74 8.64 -5.82
N LYS A 40 4.56 7.86 -6.54
CA LYS A 40 4.14 7.18 -7.79
C LYS A 40 3.19 6.00 -7.56
N TYR A 41 3.39 5.24 -6.48
CA TYR A 41 2.71 3.96 -6.26
C TYR A 41 1.63 4.05 -5.18
N LEU A 42 1.71 5.01 -4.26
CA LEU A 42 0.76 5.19 -3.17
C LEU A 42 -0.67 5.40 -3.70
N PRO A 43 -0.92 6.25 -4.72
CA PRO A 43 -2.28 6.37 -5.28
C PRO A 43 -2.81 5.05 -5.82
N LYS A 44 -1.97 4.27 -6.52
CA LYS A 44 -2.35 2.95 -7.05
C LYS A 44 -2.59 1.92 -5.96
N ILE A 45 -1.78 1.94 -4.89
CA ILE A 45 -1.95 1.04 -3.74
C ILE A 45 -3.29 1.33 -3.07
N LEU A 46 -3.62 2.60 -2.87
CA LEU A 46 -4.87 3.03 -2.26
C LEU A 46 -6.07 2.64 -3.13
N ASP A 47 -5.97 2.82 -4.45
CA ASP A 47 -7.00 2.45 -5.41
C ASP A 47 -7.27 0.93 -5.42
N VAL A 48 -6.22 0.10 -5.58
CA VAL A 48 -6.33 -1.38 -5.56
C VAL A 48 -6.92 -1.89 -4.24
N LEU A 49 -6.57 -1.23 -3.14
CA LEU A 49 -7.04 -1.58 -1.81
C LEU A 49 -8.36 -0.91 -1.44
N GLU A 50 -8.90 -0.01 -2.26
CA GLU A 50 -10.09 0.80 -1.99
C GLU A 50 -9.99 1.57 -0.66
N ILE A 51 -8.83 2.12 -0.37
CA ILE A 51 -8.54 2.89 0.83
C ILE A 51 -8.66 4.37 0.48
N ASP A 52 -9.42 5.11 1.29
CA ASP A 52 -9.48 6.56 1.19
C ASP A 52 -8.10 7.18 1.56
N PRO A 53 -7.48 7.99 0.69
CA PRO A 53 -6.23 8.70 0.98
C PRO A 53 -6.28 9.52 2.28
N GLU A 54 -7.42 10.07 2.68
CA GLU A 54 -7.56 10.81 3.94
C GLU A 54 -7.37 9.92 5.16
N SER A 55 -7.68 8.62 5.05
CA SER A 55 -7.45 7.64 6.12
C SER A 55 -5.96 7.39 6.43
N ILE A 56 -5.05 7.85 5.57
CA ILE A 56 -3.60 7.75 5.77
C ILE A 56 -3.02 9.01 6.43
N GLN A 57 -3.71 10.16 6.36
CA GLN A 57 -3.20 11.45 6.85
C GLN A 57 -3.08 11.54 8.38
N HIS A 58 -3.67 10.60 9.13
CA HIS A 58 -3.58 10.52 10.59
C HIS A 58 -2.47 9.59 11.13
N ILE A 59 -1.49 9.21 10.30
CA ILE A 59 -0.40 8.31 10.70
C ILE A 59 0.95 9.04 10.81
N ALA A 60 0.96 10.38 10.74
CA ALA A 60 2.15 11.21 10.98
C ALA A 60 1.96 12.07 12.23
#